data_AF-A0A1R4FB17-F1
#
_entry.id   AF-A0A1R4FB17-F1
#
_cell.length_a   1.000
_cell.length_b   1.000
_cell.length_c   1.000
_cell.angle_alpha   90.00
_cell.angle_beta   90.00
_cell.angle_gamma   90.00
#
_symmetry.space_group_name_H-M   'P 1'
#
loop_
_entity.id
_entity.type
_entity.pdbx_description
1 polymer ?
#
loop_
_entity_poly.entity_id
_entity_poly.type
_entity_poly.pdbx_seq_one_letter_code
_entity_poly.pdbx_strand_id
1 'polypeptide(L)'
;MNLLIDALRWIADPEQWTGPNPLHTLLLEHLGWTLLAAAIATVIAAPIGLAIGHTGKGRQWAIGISGAARAIPSFGLLVFLVIVLGVLHKPEAATMTFVALALPPILAGAYSGLESVDRDVVDAARAVGMSEWQVLLRVEIPLALPLIVAGMRSAVLQIVATVTIAAYINLGGLGLPIITGLALRNYDMVLGGAILVAALALVLDALLGLAQRAARPRGLSARRTSATRGGRGSSPDDDAAPGTTFGTTPTTPPDVVARPTGRGD
;
A
#
# COMPACT_ATOMS: atom_id res chain seq x y z
N MET A 1 -11.31 -1.70 -36.31
CA MET A 1 -10.03 -1.26 -35.71
C MET A 1 -9.99 -1.81 -34.31
N ASN A 2 -8.99 -2.63 -33.98
CA ASN A 2 -8.89 -3.20 -32.64
C ASN A 2 -7.69 -2.54 -31.97
N LEU A 3 -7.96 -1.48 -31.21
CA LEU A 3 -6.95 -0.64 -30.56
C LEU A 3 -5.92 -1.46 -29.78
N LEU A 4 -6.34 -2.59 -29.18
CA LEU A 4 -5.43 -3.47 -28.46
C LEU A 4 -4.42 -4.15 -29.40
N ILE A 5 -4.87 -4.64 -30.55
CA ILE A 5 -3.98 -5.25 -31.56
C ILE A 5 -3.05 -4.19 -32.15
N ASP A 6 -3.56 -2.99 -32.39
CA ASP A 6 -2.78 -1.89 -32.97
C ASP A 6 -1.71 -1.39 -31.98
N ALA A 7 -2.01 -1.34 -30.68
CA ALA A 7 -1.03 -1.10 -29.63
C ALA A 7 0.03 -2.21 -29.53
N LEU A 8 -0.36 -3.49 -29.63
CA LEU A 8 0.58 -4.61 -29.63
C LEU A 8 1.49 -4.59 -30.86
N ARG A 9 0.96 -4.20 -32.03
CA ARG A 9 1.76 -3.97 -33.24
C ARG A 9 2.75 -2.83 -33.05
N TRP A 10 2.31 -1.73 -32.43
CA TRP A 10 3.21 -0.62 -32.10
C TRP A 10 4.35 -1.08 -31.18
N ILE A 11 4.08 -1.85 -30.13
CA ILE A 11 5.13 -2.40 -29.25
C ILE A 11 6.09 -3.31 -30.01
N ALA A 12 5.57 -4.14 -30.93
CA ALA A 12 6.36 -5.12 -31.68
C ALA A 12 7.14 -4.51 -32.86
N ASP A 13 6.87 -3.26 -33.21
CA ASP A 13 7.53 -2.57 -34.32
C ASP A 13 9.04 -2.39 -34.03
N PRO A 14 9.94 -2.88 -34.90
CA PRO A 14 11.39 -2.71 -34.73
C PRO A 14 11.83 -1.27 -34.48
N GLU A 15 11.12 -0.27 -35.03
CA GLU A 15 11.43 1.14 -34.79
C GLU A 15 11.39 1.52 -33.31
N GLN A 16 10.52 0.89 -32.52
CA GLN A 16 10.44 1.15 -31.08
C GLN A 16 11.64 0.61 -30.31
N TRP A 17 12.43 -0.29 -30.89
CA TRP A 17 13.56 -0.94 -30.24
C TRP A 17 14.92 -0.41 -30.69
N THR A 18 14.99 0.20 -31.88
CA THR A 18 16.23 0.77 -32.44
C THR A 18 16.19 2.28 -32.65
N GLY A 19 15.02 2.91 -32.46
CA GLY A 19 14.84 4.35 -32.64
C GLY A 19 15.54 5.22 -31.59
N PRO A 20 15.32 6.55 -31.62
CA PRO A 20 16.00 7.51 -30.74
C PRO A 20 15.73 7.31 -29.24
N ASN A 21 14.51 6.87 -28.89
CA ASN A 21 14.10 6.56 -27.51
C ASN A 21 13.62 5.11 -27.45
N PRO A 22 14.53 4.13 -27.50
CA PRO A 22 14.13 2.76 -27.62
C PRO A 22 13.50 2.26 -26.32
N LEU A 23 12.49 1.38 -26.42
CA LEU A 23 11.67 0.95 -25.28
C LEU A 23 12.48 0.32 -24.14
N HIS A 24 13.58 -0.37 -24.45
CA HIS A 24 14.45 -0.95 -23.45
C HIS A 24 15.15 0.12 -22.59
N THR A 25 15.57 1.24 -23.19
CA THR A 25 16.16 2.38 -22.46
C THR A 25 15.11 3.03 -21.59
N LEU A 26 13.91 3.30 -22.13
CA LEU A 26 12.80 3.85 -21.34
C LEU A 26 12.39 2.94 -20.18
N LEU A 27 12.40 1.62 -20.39
CA LEU A 27 12.15 0.64 -19.33
C LEU A 27 13.24 0.71 -18.24
N LEU A 28 14.51 0.76 -18.63
CA LEU A 28 15.65 0.86 -17.71
C LEU A 28 15.66 2.17 -16.93
N GLU A 29 15.35 3.30 -17.57
CA GLU A 29 15.19 4.59 -16.90
C GLU A 29 14.04 4.55 -15.88
N HIS A 30 12.89 4.01 -16.28
CA HIS A 30 11.73 3.92 -15.41
C HIS A 30 12.03 3.05 -14.18
N LEU A 31 12.67 1.90 -14.40
CA LEU A 31 13.12 1.01 -13.34
C LEU A 31 14.20 1.67 -12.46
N GLY A 32 15.15 2.38 -13.06
CA GLY A 32 16.23 3.09 -12.38
C GLY A 32 15.70 4.15 -11.41
N TRP A 33 14.80 5.03 -11.88
CA TRP A 33 14.13 6.02 -11.04
C TRP A 33 13.32 5.36 -9.93
N THR A 34 12.62 4.25 -10.25
CA THR A 34 11.82 3.51 -9.29
C THR A 34 12.67 2.94 -8.16
N LEU A 35 13.76 2.23 -8.51
CA LEU A 35 14.64 1.59 -7.55
C LEU A 35 15.43 2.60 -6.72
N LEU A 36 15.91 3.69 -7.34
CA LEU A 36 16.60 4.77 -6.64
C LEU A 36 15.69 5.40 -5.57
N ALA A 37 14.49 5.81 -5.95
CA ALA A 37 13.54 6.42 -5.03
C ALA A 37 13.10 5.43 -3.93
N ALA A 38 12.85 4.17 -4.28
CA ALA A 38 12.48 3.14 -3.31
C ALA A 38 13.61 2.90 -2.29
N ALA A 39 14.87 2.86 -2.74
CA ALA A 39 16.02 2.68 -1.87
C ALA A 39 16.17 3.85 -0.89
N ILE A 40 16.13 5.09 -1.38
CA ILE A 40 16.22 6.30 -0.55
C ILE A 40 15.05 6.34 0.46
N ALA A 41 13.83 6.11 -0.01
CA ALA A 41 12.65 6.11 0.85
C ALA A 41 12.71 5.00 1.91
N THR A 42 13.24 3.83 1.58
CA THR A 42 13.42 2.72 2.53
C THR A 42 14.45 3.06 3.60
N VAL A 43 15.60 3.61 3.20
CA VAL A 43 16.66 4.03 4.12
C VAL A 43 16.16 5.08 5.12
N ILE A 44 15.23 5.94 4.71
CA ILE A 44 14.66 6.98 5.58
C ILE A 44 13.48 6.42 6.41
N ALA A 45 12.44 5.91 5.76
CA ALA A 45 11.19 5.57 6.40
C ALA A 45 11.23 4.27 7.20
N ALA A 46 12.03 3.27 6.80
CA ALA A 46 12.07 2.00 7.52
C ALA A 46 12.67 2.17 8.93
N PRO A 47 13.84 2.80 9.13
CA PRO A 47 14.36 3.02 10.49
C PRO A 47 13.42 3.85 11.37
N ILE A 48 12.81 4.90 10.81
CA ILE A 48 11.84 5.74 11.54
C ILE A 48 10.63 4.91 11.94
N GLY A 49 10.06 4.12 11.03
CA GLY A 49 8.89 3.28 11.30
C GLY A 49 9.19 2.18 12.29
N LEU A 50 10.37 1.56 12.21
CA LEU A 50 10.85 0.57 13.18
C LEU A 50 11.01 1.20 14.58
N ALA A 51 11.62 2.39 14.68
CA ALA A 51 11.78 3.08 15.96
C ALA A 51 10.43 3.45 16.60
N ILE A 52 9.47 3.93 15.79
CA ILE A 52 8.12 4.28 16.25
C ILE A 52 7.35 3.04 16.68
N GLY A 53 7.43 1.95 15.89
CA GLY A 53 6.78 0.68 16.21
C GLY A 53 7.32 0.05 17.50
N HIS A 54 8.64 0.06 17.69
CA HIS A 54 9.31 -0.52 18.86
C HIS A 54 9.02 0.27 20.14
N THR A 55 9.14 1.61 20.07
CA THR A 55 8.97 2.46 21.26
C THR A 55 7.51 2.77 21.58
N GLY A 56 6.60 2.61 20.62
CA GLY A 56 5.21 3.08 20.69
C GLY A 56 5.06 4.60 20.73
N LYS A 57 6.16 5.36 20.69
CA LYS A 57 6.17 6.82 20.81
C LYS A 57 6.05 7.46 19.42
N GLY A 58 5.24 8.51 19.32
CA GLY A 58 5.09 9.26 18.07
C GLY A 58 4.11 8.65 17.05
N ARG A 59 3.37 7.59 17.43
CA ARG A 59 2.38 6.92 16.55
C ARG A 59 1.39 7.89 15.92
N GLN A 60 0.78 8.76 16.72
CA GLN A 60 -0.26 9.67 16.24
C GLN A 60 0.30 10.71 15.27
N TRP A 61 1.54 11.15 15.49
CA TRP A 61 2.28 12.00 14.56
C TRP A 61 2.62 11.26 13.27
N ALA A 62 3.10 10.02 13.36
CA ALA A 62 3.42 9.19 12.20
C ALA A 62 2.20 8.99 11.29
N ILE A 63 1.05 8.67 11.89
CA ILE A 63 -0.22 8.50 11.16
C ILE A 63 -0.68 9.83 10.56
N GLY A 64 -0.67 10.91 11.35
CA GLY A 64 -1.09 12.24 10.89
C GLY A 64 -0.24 12.77 9.73
N ILE A 65 1.09 12.73 9.88
CA ILE A 65 2.04 13.17 8.84
C ILE A 65 1.95 12.27 7.62
N SER A 66 1.90 10.95 7.80
CA SER A 66 1.73 10.00 6.68
C SER A 66 0.42 10.24 5.94
N GLY A 67 -0.67 10.54 6.65
CA GLY A 67 -1.97 10.85 6.06
C GLY A 67 -1.94 12.15 5.28
N ALA A 68 -1.40 13.22 5.88
CA ALA A 68 -1.25 14.52 5.24
C ALA A 68 -0.37 14.45 3.99
N ALA A 69 0.76 13.73 4.06
CA ALA A 69 1.66 13.54 2.92
C ALA A 69 0.97 12.83 1.74
N ARG A 70 0.05 11.89 2.01
CA ARG A 70 -0.73 11.22 0.95
C ARG A 70 -1.80 12.11 0.31
N ALA A 71 -2.21 13.17 0.98
CA ALA A 71 -3.15 14.15 0.41
C ALA A 71 -2.48 15.08 -0.61
N ILE A 72 -1.15 15.11 -0.65
CA ILE A 72 -0.41 15.96 -1.59
C ILE A 72 -0.59 15.43 -3.02
N PRO A 73 -1.10 16.25 -3.97
CA PRO A 73 -1.23 15.85 -5.36
C PRO A 73 0.15 15.57 -5.96
N SER A 74 0.37 14.36 -6.48
CA SER A 74 1.68 13.92 -6.98
C SER A 74 2.21 14.79 -8.12
N PHE A 75 1.34 15.09 -9.10
CA PHE A 75 1.69 15.98 -10.21
C PHE A 75 1.96 17.42 -9.74
N GLY A 76 1.14 17.91 -8.80
CA GLY A 76 1.31 19.25 -8.23
C GLY A 76 2.64 19.40 -7.49
N LEU A 77 3.03 18.40 -6.69
CA LEU A 77 4.31 18.37 -5.99
C LEU A 77 5.50 18.34 -6.96
N LEU A 78 5.41 17.54 -8.02
CA LEU A 78 6.44 17.48 -9.05
C LEU A 78 6.67 18.84 -9.70
N VAL A 79 5.58 19.46 -10.18
CA VAL A 79 5.65 20.77 -10.84
C VAL A 79 6.16 21.84 -9.88
N PHE A 80 5.67 21.84 -8.64
CA PHE A 80 6.13 22.75 -7.60
C PHE A 80 7.64 22.66 -7.37
N LEU A 81 8.18 21.45 -7.18
CA LEU A 81 9.61 21.26 -6.95
C LEU A 81 10.46 21.63 -8.17
N VAL A 82 9.98 21.39 -9.39
CA VAL A 82 10.69 21.84 -10.61
C VAL A 82 10.71 23.36 -10.73
N ILE A 83 9.63 24.05 -10.34
CA ILE A 83 9.59 25.53 -10.34
C ILE A 83 10.56 26.09 -9.30
N VAL A 84 10.57 25.51 -8.08
CA VAL A 84 11.40 26.00 -6.97
C VAL A 84 12.88 25.70 -7.17
N LEU A 85 13.23 24.49 -7.59
CA LEU A 85 14.63 24.08 -7.81
C LEU A 85 15.16 24.54 -9.17
N GLY A 86 14.27 24.80 -10.13
CA GLY A 86 14.62 25.19 -11.49
C GLY A 86 14.70 24.02 -12.46
N VAL A 87 14.56 24.35 -13.75
CA VAL A 87 14.47 23.40 -14.87
C VAL A 87 15.75 22.57 -15.06
N LEU A 88 16.88 23.04 -14.54
CA LEU A 88 18.17 22.34 -14.59
C LEU A 88 18.25 21.19 -13.57
N HIS A 89 17.40 21.20 -12.54
CA HIS A 89 17.38 20.24 -11.43
C HIS A 89 16.14 19.33 -11.46
N LYS A 90 15.64 19.02 -12.66
CA LYS A 90 14.49 18.11 -12.86
C LYS A 90 14.69 16.73 -12.24
N PRO A 91 15.86 16.06 -12.40
CA PRO A 91 16.09 14.76 -11.77
C PRO A 91 15.96 14.79 -10.25
N GLU A 92 16.48 15.84 -9.61
CA GLU A 92 16.45 16.04 -8.17
C GLU A 92 15.01 16.33 -7.71
N ALA A 93 14.30 17.23 -8.39
CA ALA A 93 12.89 17.53 -8.11
C ALA A 93 12.00 16.28 -8.23
N ALA A 94 12.20 15.48 -9.27
CA ALA A 94 11.45 14.24 -9.48
C ALA A 94 11.77 13.19 -8.43
N THR A 95 13.05 12.97 -8.13
CA THR A 95 13.48 12.01 -7.11
C THR A 95 12.93 12.39 -5.73
N MET A 96 12.98 13.67 -5.36
CA MET A 96 12.36 14.17 -4.12
C MET A 96 10.85 13.91 -4.08
N THR A 97 10.16 14.12 -5.21
CA THR A 97 8.72 13.83 -5.33
C THR A 97 8.44 12.34 -5.10
N PHE A 98 9.18 11.46 -5.79
CA PHE A 98 8.99 10.02 -5.69
C PHE A 98 9.27 9.52 -4.26
N VAL A 99 10.36 9.99 -3.66
CA VAL A 99 10.74 9.65 -2.28
C VAL A 99 9.64 10.12 -1.32
N ALA A 100 9.25 11.39 -1.37
CA ALA A 100 8.25 11.96 -0.47
C ALA A 100 6.93 11.17 -0.50
N LEU A 101 6.50 10.74 -1.68
CA LEU A 101 5.28 9.95 -1.87
C LEU A 101 5.43 8.48 -1.44
N ALA A 102 6.66 7.95 -1.46
CA ALA A 102 6.97 6.59 -1.01
C ALA A 102 7.19 6.45 0.50
N LEU A 103 7.52 7.54 1.22
CA LEU A 103 7.70 7.50 2.67
C LEU A 103 6.44 6.98 3.41
N PRO A 104 5.21 7.46 3.13
CA PRO A 104 4.00 7.02 3.82
C PRO A 104 3.73 5.51 3.83
N PRO A 105 3.74 4.79 2.69
CA PRO A 105 3.52 3.34 2.70
C PRO A 105 4.64 2.54 3.39
N ILE A 106 5.91 2.96 3.25
CA ILE A 106 7.04 2.27 3.92
C ILE A 106 6.96 2.47 5.43
N LEU A 107 6.76 3.72 5.87
CA LEU A 107 6.59 4.06 7.28
C LEU A 107 5.43 3.25 7.88
N ALA A 108 4.30 3.22 7.16
CA ALA A 108 3.12 2.47 7.56
C ALA A 108 3.38 0.97 7.71
N GLY A 109 4.01 0.33 6.72
CA GLY A 109 4.35 -1.09 6.80
C GLY A 109 5.32 -1.41 7.93
N ALA A 110 6.29 -0.54 8.19
CA ALA A 110 7.27 -0.72 9.25
C ALA A 110 6.65 -0.62 10.65
N TYR A 111 5.94 0.47 10.97
CA TYR A 111 5.37 0.61 12.31
C TYR A 111 4.24 -0.39 12.55
N SER A 112 3.34 -0.59 11.57
CA SER A 112 2.21 -1.52 11.73
C SER A 112 2.68 -2.97 11.81
N GLY A 113 3.81 -3.28 11.16
CA GLY A 113 4.49 -4.55 11.29
C GLY A 113 4.87 -4.84 12.73
N LEU A 114 5.60 -3.93 13.37
CA LEU A 114 6.02 -4.09 14.76
C LEU A 114 4.84 -4.09 15.73
N GLU A 115 3.86 -3.23 15.49
CA GLU A 115 2.65 -3.16 16.34
C GLU A 115 1.83 -4.46 16.29
N SER A 116 1.89 -5.20 15.18
CA SER A 116 1.19 -6.49 15.04
C SER A 116 1.82 -7.64 15.83
N VAL A 117 3.04 -7.43 16.37
CA VAL A 117 3.74 -8.44 17.16
C VAL A 117 3.09 -8.54 18.54
N ASP A 118 2.81 -9.78 18.94
CA ASP A 118 2.17 -10.06 20.24
C ASP A 118 3.09 -9.61 21.40
N ARG A 119 2.52 -8.84 22.33
CA ARG A 119 3.25 -8.33 23.50
C ARG A 119 3.75 -9.45 24.40
N ASP A 120 3.01 -10.56 24.49
CA ASP A 120 3.42 -11.71 25.28
C ASP A 120 4.72 -12.33 24.72
N VAL A 121 4.91 -12.29 23.40
CA VAL A 121 6.14 -12.77 22.75
C VAL A 121 7.31 -11.84 23.04
N VAL A 122 7.07 -10.52 23.04
CA VAL A 122 8.08 -9.50 23.38
C VAL A 122 8.49 -9.61 24.85
N ASP A 123 7.53 -9.74 25.76
CA ASP A 123 7.79 -9.84 27.20
C ASP A 123 8.46 -11.17 27.56
N ALA A 124 8.13 -12.26 26.88
CA ALA A 124 8.87 -13.53 26.99
C ALA A 124 10.33 -13.40 26.54
N ALA A 125 10.58 -12.68 25.43
CA ALA A 125 11.94 -12.42 24.95
C ALA A 125 12.76 -11.59 25.97
N ARG A 126 12.12 -10.60 26.62
CA ARG A 126 12.74 -9.84 27.71
C ARG A 126 12.99 -10.71 28.94
N ALA A 127 12.06 -11.59 29.30
CA ALA A 127 12.17 -12.47 30.47
C ALA A 127 13.36 -13.45 30.39
N VAL A 128 13.77 -13.86 29.17
CA VAL A 128 14.95 -14.68 28.94
C VAL A 128 16.26 -13.88 28.83
N GLY A 129 16.22 -12.57 29.11
CA GLY A 129 17.39 -11.69 29.20
C GLY A 129 17.81 -11.03 27.89
N MET A 130 16.95 -10.97 26.86
CA MET A 130 17.29 -10.22 25.64
C MET A 130 17.30 -8.71 25.89
N SER A 131 18.29 -8.01 25.33
CA SER A 131 18.28 -6.54 25.28
C SER A 131 17.27 -6.02 24.27
N GLU A 132 16.83 -4.77 24.38
CA GLU A 132 15.85 -4.17 23.44
C GLU A 132 16.31 -4.26 21.97
N TRP A 133 17.61 -4.12 21.71
CA TRP A 133 18.17 -4.31 20.36
C TRP A 133 18.07 -5.76 19.88
N GLN A 134 18.26 -6.74 20.78
CA GLN A 134 18.07 -8.15 20.46
C GLN A 134 16.60 -8.49 20.23
N VAL A 135 15.69 -7.94 21.04
CA VAL A 135 14.24 -8.07 20.86
C VAL A 135 13.83 -7.52 19.50
N LEU A 136 14.25 -6.30 19.16
CA LEU A 136 13.93 -5.67 17.87
C LEU A 136 14.44 -6.50 16.68
N LEU A 137 15.72 -6.86 16.65
CA LEU A 137 16.33 -7.55 15.50
C LEU A 137 15.94 -9.03 15.37
N ARG A 138 15.76 -9.73 16.50
CA ARG A 138 15.61 -11.19 16.51
C ARG A 138 14.17 -11.64 16.72
N VAL A 139 13.29 -10.78 17.22
CA VAL A 139 11.90 -11.12 17.51
C VAL A 139 10.96 -10.25 16.70
N GLU A 140 10.99 -8.94 16.91
CA GLU A 140 10.00 -8.04 16.32
C GLU A 140 10.13 -7.94 14.80
N ILE A 141 11.32 -7.61 14.27
CA ILE A 141 11.54 -7.45 12.82
C ILE A 141 11.22 -8.75 12.06
N PRO A 142 11.69 -9.94 12.46
CA PRO A 142 11.34 -11.18 11.76
C PRO A 142 9.84 -11.48 11.75
N LEU A 143 9.14 -11.21 12.85
CA LEU A 143 7.69 -11.41 12.95
C LEU A 143 6.90 -10.37 12.13
N ALA A 144 7.39 -9.14 12.09
CA ALA A 144 6.82 -8.01 11.34
C ALA A 144 7.15 -8.02 9.85
N LEU A 145 8.15 -8.80 9.42
CA LEU A 145 8.72 -8.75 8.06
C LEU A 145 7.67 -8.83 6.94
N PRO A 146 6.62 -9.66 7.01
CA PRO A 146 5.59 -9.71 5.97
C PRO A 146 4.84 -8.39 5.76
N LEU A 147 4.68 -7.58 6.82
CA LEU A 147 4.04 -6.27 6.77
C LEU A 147 5.02 -5.17 6.35
N ILE A 148 6.29 -5.26 6.78
CA ILE A 148 7.36 -4.37 6.29
C ILE A 148 7.47 -4.49 4.76
N VAL A 149 7.52 -5.73 4.24
CA VAL A 149 7.57 -6.00 2.81
C VAL A 149 6.29 -5.56 2.10
N ALA A 150 5.11 -5.67 2.74
CA ALA A 150 3.87 -5.14 2.19
C ALA A 150 3.92 -3.61 2.01
N GLY A 151 4.49 -2.89 2.99
CA GLY A 151 4.70 -1.44 2.89
C GLY A 151 5.64 -1.06 1.76
N MET A 152 6.78 -1.75 1.63
CA MET A 152 7.73 -1.55 0.52
C MET A 152 7.08 -1.85 -0.84
N ARG A 153 6.27 -2.92 -0.93
CA ARG A 153 5.52 -3.28 -2.13
C ARG A 153 4.55 -2.17 -2.54
N SER A 154 3.76 -1.67 -1.61
CA SER A 154 2.86 -0.54 -1.87
C SER A 154 3.63 0.71 -2.32
N ALA A 155 4.81 0.97 -1.73
CA ALA A 155 5.65 2.11 -2.10
C ALA A 155 6.18 1.99 -3.53
N VAL A 156 6.72 0.83 -3.91
CA VAL A 156 7.23 0.60 -5.27
C VAL A 156 6.14 0.81 -6.31
N LEU A 157 4.94 0.26 -6.10
CA LEU A 157 3.83 0.47 -7.05
C LEU A 157 3.42 1.93 -7.17
N GLN A 158 3.42 2.66 -6.06
CA GLN A 158 3.13 4.09 -6.07
C GLN A 158 4.21 4.88 -6.83
N ILE A 159 5.49 4.50 -6.68
CA ILE A 159 6.59 5.13 -7.40
C ILE A 159 6.47 4.86 -8.91
N VAL A 160 6.26 3.61 -9.34
CA VAL A 160 6.06 3.26 -10.77
C VAL A 160 4.95 4.10 -11.40
N ALA A 161 3.81 4.21 -10.71
CA ALA A 161 2.71 5.06 -11.17
C ALA A 161 3.14 6.54 -11.29
N THR A 162 3.92 7.04 -10.33
CA THR A 162 4.35 8.44 -10.29
C THR A 162 5.46 8.76 -11.29
N VAL A 163 6.40 7.86 -11.53
CA VAL A 163 7.48 8.02 -12.53
C VAL A 163 6.90 8.21 -13.92
N THR A 164 5.75 7.58 -14.21
CA THR A 164 5.00 7.79 -15.46
C THR A 164 4.65 9.27 -15.67
N ILE A 165 4.28 9.97 -14.60
CA ILE A 165 3.92 11.40 -14.64
C ILE A 165 5.16 12.27 -14.90
N ALA A 166 6.36 11.83 -14.50
CA ALA A 166 7.59 12.60 -14.74
C ALA A 166 8.00 12.72 -16.22
N ALA A 167 7.34 11.98 -17.11
CA ALA A 167 7.43 12.21 -18.54
C ALA A 167 6.99 13.63 -18.94
N TYR A 168 6.09 14.28 -18.19
CA TYR A 168 5.68 15.67 -18.45
C TYR A 168 6.81 16.68 -18.36
N ILE A 169 7.84 16.41 -17.55
CA ILE A 169 9.02 17.27 -17.43
C ILE A 169 10.17 16.78 -18.32
N ASN A 170 9.92 15.77 -19.16
CA ASN A 170 10.88 15.11 -20.02
C ASN A 170 12.03 14.46 -19.22
N LEU A 171 11.69 13.76 -18.14
CA LEU A 171 12.66 13.00 -17.34
C LEU A 171 13.06 11.66 -18.01
N GLY A 172 12.25 11.18 -18.96
CA GLY A 172 12.38 9.86 -19.57
C GLY A 172 11.42 8.84 -18.98
N GLY A 173 11.73 7.56 -19.19
CA GLY A 173 10.92 6.44 -18.73
C GLY A 173 9.71 6.09 -19.61
N LEU A 174 9.05 4.98 -19.29
CA LEU A 174 7.87 4.45 -20.02
C LEU A 174 6.64 5.37 -20.06
N GLY A 175 6.64 6.49 -19.33
CA GLY A 175 5.60 7.52 -19.47
C GLY A 175 5.74 8.35 -20.74
N LEU A 176 6.93 8.39 -21.35
CA LEU A 176 7.20 9.23 -22.52
C LEU A 176 6.30 8.87 -23.72
N PRO A 177 6.12 7.59 -24.11
CA PRO A 177 5.18 7.24 -25.17
C PRO A 177 3.74 7.64 -24.90
N ILE A 178 3.31 7.61 -23.62
CA ILE A 178 1.95 7.99 -23.23
C ILE A 178 1.73 9.48 -23.47
N ILE A 179 2.65 10.32 -22.97
CA ILE A 179 2.53 11.77 -23.10
C ILE A 179 2.70 12.23 -24.56
N THR A 180 3.66 11.65 -25.28
CA THR A 180 3.86 11.94 -26.71
C THR A 180 2.66 11.49 -27.55
N GLY A 181 2.14 10.28 -27.31
CA GLY A 181 0.97 9.76 -28.02
C GLY A 181 -0.28 10.61 -27.78
N LEU A 182 -0.48 11.10 -26.55
CA LEU A 182 -1.59 12.02 -26.23
C LEU A 182 -1.46 13.34 -27.00
N ALA A 183 -0.25 13.91 -27.07
CA ALA A 183 0.01 15.14 -27.83
C ALA A 183 -0.24 14.95 -29.34
N LEU A 184 0.13 13.79 -29.88
CA LEU A 184 -0.02 13.46 -31.30
C LEU A 184 -1.39 12.87 -31.66
N ARG A 185 -2.27 12.64 -30.67
CA ARG A 185 -3.53 11.87 -30.82
C ARG A 185 -3.32 10.48 -31.42
N ASN A 186 -2.14 9.89 -31.20
CA ASN A 186 -1.81 8.52 -31.59
C ASN A 186 -2.15 7.58 -30.42
N TYR A 187 -3.37 7.06 -30.41
CA TYR A 187 -3.87 6.22 -29.31
C TYR A 187 -3.21 4.83 -29.25
N ASP A 188 -2.65 4.34 -30.36
CA ASP A 188 -1.91 3.08 -30.39
C ASP A 188 -0.63 3.20 -29.57
N MET A 189 0.08 4.34 -29.70
CA MET A 189 1.25 4.69 -28.90
C MET A 189 0.91 4.88 -27.42
N VAL A 190 -0.21 5.56 -27.12
CA VAL A 190 -0.67 5.77 -25.73
C VAL A 190 -0.94 4.43 -25.06
N LEU A 191 -1.70 3.56 -25.73
CA LEU A 191 -2.08 2.27 -25.18
C LEU A 191 -0.88 1.33 -25.08
N GLY A 192 0.03 1.37 -26.06
CA GLY A 192 1.29 0.62 -26.03
C GLY A 192 2.16 0.99 -24.84
N GLY A 193 2.37 2.29 -24.58
CA GLY A 193 3.07 2.77 -23.39
C GLY A 193 2.39 2.36 -22.08
N ALA A 194 1.06 2.49 -22.01
CA ALA A 194 0.28 2.10 -20.83
C ALA A 194 0.38 0.59 -20.54
N ILE A 195 0.35 -0.26 -21.57
CA ILE A 195 0.54 -1.72 -21.44
C ILE A 195 1.93 -2.03 -20.87
N LEU A 196 2.98 -1.35 -21.35
CA LEU A 196 4.34 -1.56 -20.85
C LEU A 196 4.50 -1.12 -19.39
N VAL A 197 3.94 0.01 -18.99
CA VAL A 197 3.91 0.46 -17.58
C VAL A 197 3.15 -0.55 -16.72
N ALA A 198 1.98 -1.01 -17.16
CA ALA A 198 1.19 -1.99 -16.43
C ALA A 198 1.93 -3.34 -16.30
N ALA A 199 2.58 -3.80 -17.37
CA ALA A 199 3.39 -5.02 -17.35
C ALA A 199 4.55 -4.89 -16.35
N LEU A 200 5.27 -3.76 -16.37
CA LEU A 200 6.34 -3.49 -15.40
C LEU A 200 5.82 -3.50 -13.97
N ALA A 201 4.70 -2.82 -13.70
CA ALA A 201 4.08 -2.79 -12.39
C ALA A 201 3.69 -4.20 -11.91
N LEU A 202 3.08 -5.02 -12.77
CA LEU A 202 2.70 -6.40 -12.45
C LEU A 202 3.91 -7.30 -12.20
N VAL A 203 4.99 -7.15 -12.97
CA VAL A 203 6.24 -7.89 -12.75
C VAL A 203 6.84 -7.53 -11.39
N LEU A 204 6.95 -6.23 -11.07
CA LEU A 204 7.46 -5.79 -9.77
C LEU A 204 6.56 -6.22 -8.62
N ASP A 205 5.24 -6.14 -8.80
CA ASP A 205 4.25 -6.61 -7.83
C ASP A 205 4.39 -8.11 -7.53
N ALA A 206 4.55 -8.92 -8.58
CA ALA A 206 4.73 -10.36 -8.46
C ALA A 206 6.05 -10.71 -7.75
N LEU A 207 7.16 -10.06 -8.12
CA LEU A 207 8.47 -10.26 -7.48
C LEU A 207 8.43 -9.92 -5.99
N LEU A 208 7.85 -8.77 -5.64
CA LEU A 208 7.71 -8.35 -4.24
C LEU A 208 6.70 -9.23 -3.49
N GLY A 209 5.66 -9.70 -4.15
CA GLY A 209 4.72 -10.67 -3.61
C GLY A 209 5.38 -12.02 -3.28
N LEU A 210 6.31 -12.49 -4.12
CA LEU A 210 7.12 -13.68 -3.84
C LEU A 210 8.06 -13.44 -2.66
N ALA A 211 8.74 -12.30 -2.60
CA ALA A 211 9.56 -11.92 -1.46
C ALA A 211 8.75 -11.86 -0.16
N GLN A 212 7.53 -11.31 -0.21
CA GLN A 212 6.62 -11.24 0.93
C GLN A 212 6.19 -12.64 1.41
N ARG A 213 5.94 -13.58 0.49
CA ARG A 213 5.60 -14.97 0.85
C ARG A 213 6.79 -15.68 1.48
N ALA A 214 8.00 -15.47 0.96
CA ALA A 214 9.24 -16.02 1.51
C ALA A 214 9.56 -15.45 2.90
N ALA A 215 9.16 -14.20 3.17
CA ALA A 215 9.34 -13.52 4.45
C ALA A 215 8.42 -14.00 5.58
N ARG A 216 7.45 -14.90 5.33
CA ARG A 216 6.51 -15.37 6.35
C ARG A 216 7.20 -16.32 7.35
N PRO A 217 7.14 -16.04 8.67
CA PRO A 217 7.63 -16.97 9.69
C PRO A 217 6.89 -18.32 9.63
N ARG A 218 7.63 -19.44 9.69
CA ARG A 218 7.10 -20.80 9.52
C ARG A 218 6.16 -21.31 10.64
N GLY A 219 5.76 -20.48 11.61
CA GLY A 219 5.02 -20.92 12.81
C GLY A 219 3.52 -20.61 12.86
N LEU A 220 3.00 -19.65 12.08
CA LEU A 220 1.61 -19.15 12.25
C LEU A 220 0.55 -19.93 11.45
N SER A 221 0.95 -20.86 10.58
CA SER A 221 0.01 -21.64 9.76
C SER A 221 -0.55 -22.88 10.45
N ALA A 222 0.00 -23.30 11.59
CA ALA A 222 -0.34 -24.58 12.23
C ALA A 222 -1.49 -24.50 13.25
N ARG A 223 -1.93 -23.30 13.70
CA ARG A 223 -2.90 -23.14 14.79
C ARG A 223 -4.34 -22.83 14.33
N ARG A 224 -4.75 -23.31 13.15
CA ARG A 224 -6.15 -23.16 12.67
C ARG A 224 -6.94 -24.46 12.61
N THR A 225 -6.31 -25.60 12.90
CA THR A 225 -6.91 -26.94 12.77
C THR A 225 -7.38 -27.57 14.08
N SER A 226 -7.11 -26.96 15.24
CA SER A 226 -7.36 -27.61 16.55
C SER A 226 -8.65 -27.16 17.25
N ALA A 227 -9.24 -26.01 16.89
CA ALA A 227 -10.36 -25.43 17.63
C ALA A 227 -11.74 -25.99 17.24
N THR A 228 -11.85 -26.76 16.16
CA THR A 228 -13.15 -27.23 15.62
C THR A 228 -13.54 -28.63 16.08
N ARG A 229 -12.76 -29.29 16.96
CA ARG A 229 -12.97 -30.71 17.31
C ARG A 229 -13.39 -31.00 18.76
N GLY A 230 -13.63 -29.97 19.58
CA GLY A 230 -13.87 -30.14 21.03
C GLY A 230 -15.31 -29.97 21.54
N GLY A 231 -16.29 -29.64 20.69
CA GLY A 231 -17.62 -29.23 21.14
C GLY A 231 -18.77 -30.02 20.54
N ARG A 232 -18.84 -31.34 20.77
CA ARG A 232 -20.06 -32.13 20.57
C ARG A 232 -20.22 -33.14 21.70
N GLY A 233 -21.29 -32.98 22.47
CA GLY A 233 -21.97 -34.07 23.15
C GLY A 233 -22.02 -33.99 24.67
N SER A 234 -23.01 -33.27 25.21
CA SER A 234 -23.87 -33.76 26.30
C SER A 234 -25.00 -32.78 26.57
N SER A 235 -26.17 -33.04 25.98
CA SER A 235 -27.46 -32.61 26.54
C SER A 235 -27.80 -33.50 27.73
N PRO A 236 -28.52 -32.98 28.73
CA PRO A 236 -29.86 -33.51 28.97
C PRO A 236 -30.87 -32.40 29.32
N ASP A 237 -31.78 -32.13 28.38
CA ASP A 237 -33.11 -31.57 28.67
C ASP A 237 -34.07 -32.75 28.70
N ASP A 238 -34.44 -33.19 29.89
CA ASP A 238 -35.62 -34.00 30.15
C ASP A 238 -35.99 -33.76 31.62
N ASP A 239 -36.80 -32.72 31.86
CA ASP A 239 -37.88 -32.85 32.83
C ASP A 239 -38.95 -31.79 32.59
N ALA A 240 -40.14 -32.31 32.30
CA ALA A 240 -41.36 -31.59 32.01
C ALA A 240 -42.02 -31.00 33.28
N ALA A 241 -42.78 -29.93 33.06
CA ALA A 241 -43.64 -29.15 33.97
C ALA A 241 -44.82 -29.99 34.59
N PRO A 242 -45.87 -29.47 35.32
CA PRO A 242 -46.27 -28.05 35.55
C PRO A 242 -46.98 -27.65 36.89
N GLY A 243 -47.30 -26.35 37.05
CA GLY A 243 -48.23 -25.75 38.04
C GLY A 243 -47.59 -24.65 38.90
N THR A 244 -48.15 -23.49 39.25
CA THR A 244 -49.50 -22.90 39.21
C THR A 244 -49.38 -21.37 39.46
N THR A 245 -50.12 -20.56 38.69
CA THR A 245 -50.80 -19.27 39.02
C THR A 245 -50.13 -18.20 39.92
N PHE A 246 -50.02 -16.93 39.46
CA PHE A 246 -50.92 -15.79 39.80
C PHE A 246 -50.37 -14.39 39.37
N GLY A 247 -51.27 -13.52 38.86
CA GLY A 247 -51.22 -12.04 38.97
C GLY A 247 -50.81 -11.24 37.70
N THR A 248 -51.75 -10.85 36.81
CA THR A 248 -52.39 -9.50 36.68
C THR A 248 -51.41 -8.31 36.69
N THR A 249 -51.26 -7.47 35.66
CA THR A 249 -52.25 -6.50 35.10
C THR A 249 -51.65 -5.82 33.83
N PRO A 250 -52.46 -5.34 32.86
CA PRO A 250 -51.98 -4.87 31.55
C PRO A 250 -51.64 -3.37 31.50
N THR A 251 -50.60 -2.99 30.76
CA THR A 251 -50.35 -1.61 30.34
C THR A 251 -50.77 -1.41 28.88
N THR A 252 -51.89 -0.72 28.69
CA THR A 252 -52.35 -0.20 27.40
C THR A 252 -51.54 1.06 27.03
N PRO A 253 -51.13 1.25 25.76
CA PRO A 253 -50.46 2.47 25.31
C PRO A 253 -51.48 3.51 24.80
N PRO A 254 -51.18 4.82 24.85
CA PRO A 254 -51.89 5.79 24.05
C PRO A 254 -51.15 6.05 22.72
N ASP A 255 -51.84 5.72 21.62
CA ASP A 255 -51.76 6.44 20.35
C ASP A 255 -52.07 7.94 20.55
N VAL A 256 -51.56 8.80 19.65
CA VAL A 256 -51.97 10.17 19.27
C VAL A 256 -50.69 10.99 18.94
N VAL A 257 -50.49 11.69 17.82
CA VAL A 257 -51.33 12.09 16.68
C VAL A 257 -50.38 12.62 15.59
N ALA A 258 -50.74 12.40 14.33
CA ALA A 258 -50.13 13.05 13.17
C ALA A 258 -50.56 14.52 13.06
N ARG A 259 -49.67 15.42 12.62
CA ARG A 259 -50.08 16.55 11.77
C ARG A 259 -48.93 17.14 10.94
N PRO A 260 -49.16 17.41 9.64
CA PRO A 260 -48.28 18.17 8.78
C PRO A 260 -48.74 19.64 8.65
N THR A 261 -47.78 20.56 8.55
CA THR A 261 -47.89 21.96 8.10
C THR A 261 -46.50 22.32 7.56
N GLY A 262 -46.21 22.87 6.38
CA GLY A 262 -47.02 23.60 5.41
C GLY A 262 -46.55 25.06 5.30
N ARG A 263 -45.72 25.36 4.27
CA ARG A 263 -45.70 26.59 3.43
C ARG A 263 -44.83 27.83 3.80
N GLY A 264 -44.20 28.40 2.74
CA GLY A 264 -43.64 29.77 2.59
C GLY A 264 -42.18 29.89 3.00
N ASP A 265 -41.19 30.31 2.18
CA ASP A 265 -41.18 31.22 1.03
C ASP A 265 -40.15 30.79 -0.05
#